data_AF-A0A917XZ73-F1
#
_entry.id   AF-A0A917XZ73-F1
#
_cell.length_a   1.000
_cell.length_b   1.000
_cell.length_c   1.000
_cell.angle_alpha   90.00
_cell.angle_beta   90.00
_cell.angle_gamma   90.00
#
_symmetry.space_group_name_H-M   'P 1'
#
loop_
_entity.id
_entity.type
_entity.pdbx_description
1 polymer ?
#
loop_
_entity_poly.entity_id
_entity_poly.type
_entity_poly.pdbx_seq_one_letter_code
_entity_poly.pdbx_strand_id
1 'polypeptide(L)'
;MTEQTTIKVLYTSDIHGNILPINYGTNEKAELGLATYATLARKKRQENEHLIVLDNGDLIQGTPLMSHYVKNHAAKPNPMIAIMNRIGLDAGVPGNHEFNFGKTILQDAVNQSNYPWLSANILDKKTGEPYFGPSYIIKTLSNGIKVAITGVTTHYIPNWEAPEHNALWR
;
A
#
# COMPACT_ATOMS: atom_id res chain seq x y z
N MET A 1 9.22 7.06 -38.64
CA MET A 1 9.69 7.53 -37.32
C MET A 1 9.06 6.62 -36.28
N THR A 2 9.81 6.07 -35.34
CA THR A 2 9.24 5.27 -34.24
C THR A 2 8.62 6.23 -33.22
N GLU A 3 7.34 6.03 -32.89
CA GLU A 3 6.73 6.75 -31.77
C GLU A 3 7.37 6.27 -30.45
N GLN A 4 7.77 7.23 -29.61
CA GLN A 4 8.35 6.96 -28.30
C GLN A 4 7.33 7.35 -27.23
N THR A 5 6.97 6.40 -26.36
CA THR A 5 6.14 6.66 -25.18
C THR A 5 6.98 6.57 -23.92
N THR A 6 6.85 7.55 -23.02
CA THR A 6 7.46 7.51 -21.69
C THR A 6 6.40 7.19 -20.65
N ILE A 7 6.62 6.11 -19.88
CA ILE A 7 5.78 5.74 -18.73
C ILE A 7 6.56 6.10 -17.47
N LYS A 8 5.92 6.82 -16.55
CA LYS A 8 6.51 7.13 -15.24
C LYS A 8 5.85 6.26 -14.18
N VAL A 9 6.67 5.66 -13.33
CA VAL A 9 6.23 4.95 -12.13
C VAL A 9 6.69 5.77 -10.93
N LEU A 10 5.73 6.16 -10.10
CA LEU A 10 5.96 6.79 -8.80
C LEU A 10 5.50 5.81 -7.74
N TYR A 11 6.30 5.56 -6.72
CA TYR A 11 5.92 4.62 -5.68
C TYR A 11 6.44 5.03 -4.31
N THR A 12 5.77 4.52 -3.28
CA THR A 12 6.23 4.51 -1.89
C THR A 12 6.52 3.09 -1.44
N SER A 13 7.32 2.95 -0.39
CA SER A 13 7.63 1.68 0.28
C SER A 13 7.94 2.02 1.74
N ASP A 14 7.61 1.13 2.67
CA ASP A 14 8.07 1.19 4.06
C ASP A 14 7.72 2.53 4.74
N ILE A 15 6.53 3.05 4.44
CA ILE A 15 6.06 4.32 4.99
C ILE A 15 5.91 4.23 6.51
N HIS A 16 5.55 3.06 7.01
CA HIS A 16 5.48 2.73 8.41
C HIS A 16 4.65 3.69 9.28
N GLY A 17 3.54 4.21 8.75
CA GLY A 17 2.72 5.18 9.48
C GLY A 17 3.30 6.60 9.55
N ASN A 18 4.33 6.95 8.76
CA ASN A 18 4.92 8.29 8.75
C ASN A 18 4.13 9.24 7.84
N ILE A 19 3.19 9.98 8.42
CA ILE A 19 2.39 10.97 7.69
C ILE A 19 3.14 12.29 7.54
N LEU A 20 3.63 12.82 8.65
CA LEU A 20 4.29 14.11 8.72
C LEU A 20 5.81 13.95 8.61
N PRO A 21 6.53 14.97 8.10
CA PRO A 21 7.99 14.97 8.04
C PRO A 21 8.60 15.28 9.42
N ILE A 22 8.27 14.44 10.40
CA ILE A 22 8.80 14.49 11.77
C ILE A 22 9.12 13.07 12.26
N ASN A 23 10.07 12.95 13.17
CA ASN A 23 10.23 11.75 13.97
C ASN A 23 9.17 11.75 15.07
N TYR A 24 8.27 10.78 15.07
CA TYR A 24 7.14 10.72 16.03
C TYR A 24 7.57 10.49 17.49
N GLY A 25 8.79 9.99 17.73
CA GLY A 25 9.31 9.76 19.07
C GLY A 25 9.97 11.00 19.68
N THR A 26 10.68 11.79 18.87
CA THR A 26 11.43 12.97 19.35
C THR A 26 10.77 14.30 18.98
N ASN A 27 9.77 14.28 18.10
CA ASN A 27 9.15 15.46 17.49
C ASN A 27 10.13 16.34 16.68
N GLU A 28 11.31 15.80 16.35
CA GLU A 28 12.30 16.48 15.51
C GLU A 28 11.89 16.41 14.04
N LYS A 29 12.40 17.35 13.23
CA LYS A 29 12.15 17.38 11.80
C LYS A 29 12.77 16.14 11.12
N ALA A 30 12.01 15.52 10.21
CA ALA A 30 12.50 14.51 9.28
C ALA A 30 12.47 15.04 7.84
N GLU A 31 13.12 14.33 6.93
CA GLU A 31 13.21 14.73 5.52
C GLU A 31 11.94 14.39 4.72
N LEU A 32 11.28 13.27 5.06
CA LEU A 32 10.21 12.66 4.28
C LEU A 32 8.99 12.30 5.14
N GLY A 33 7.86 12.13 4.48
CA GLY A 33 6.57 11.69 5.04
C GLY A 33 5.49 11.73 3.97
N LEU A 34 4.35 11.07 4.20
CA LEU A 34 3.27 11.02 3.20
C LEU A 34 2.75 12.40 2.78
N ALA A 35 2.76 13.40 3.65
CA ALA A 35 2.35 14.76 3.29
C ALA A 35 3.25 15.36 2.18
N THR A 36 4.57 15.13 2.29
CA THR A 36 5.54 15.54 1.26
C THR A 36 5.32 14.75 -0.02
N TYR A 37 5.15 13.43 0.08
CA TYR A 37 4.88 12.57 -1.06
C TYR A 37 3.58 12.94 -1.78
N ALA A 38 2.49 13.22 -1.06
CA ALA A 38 1.21 13.63 -1.65
C ALA A 38 1.33 14.92 -2.47
N THR A 39 2.14 15.87 -2.00
CA THR A 39 2.45 17.10 -2.74
C THR A 39 3.22 16.78 -4.02
N LEU A 40 4.23 15.91 -3.94
CA LEU A 40 5.00 15.46 -5.10
C LEU A 40 4.14 14.70 -6.11
N ALA A 41 3.30 13.77 -5.65
CA ALA A 41 2.41 12.96 -6.48
C ALA A 41 1.42 13.84 -7.26
N ARG A 42 0.82 14.83 -6.58
CA ARG A 42 -0.05 15.82 -7.24
C ARG A 42 0.69 16.57 -8.35
N LYS A 43 1.91 17.05 -8.08
CA LYS A 43 2.76 17.73 -9.08
C LYS A 43 3.09 16.80 -10.26
N LYS A 44 3.53 15.58 -9.98
CA LYS A 44 3.88 14.61 -11.02
C LYS A 44 2.70 14.21 -11.90
N ARG A 45 1.50 14.14 -11.33
CA ARG A 45 0.27 13.88 -12.09
C ARG A 45 -0.08 15.00 -13.07
N GLN A 46 0.27 16.25 -12.76
CA GLN A 46 0.09 17.38 -13.68
C GLN A 46 1.15 17.41 -14.79
N GLU A 47 2.35 16.89 -14.51
CA GLU A 47 3.48 16.90 -15.43
C GLU A 47 3.52 15.68 -16.38
N ASN A 48 2.82 14.59 -16.07
CA ASN A 48 2.97 13.31 -16.78
C ASN A 48 1.61 12.69 -17.09
N GLU A 49 1.30 12.55 -18.37
CA GLU A 49 0.08 11.90 -18.86
C GLU A 49 0.04 10.40 -18.51
N HIS A 50 1.16 9.71 -18.66
CA HIS A 50 1.28 8.28 -18.38
C HIS A 50 1.98 8.02 -17.05
N LEU A 51 1.32 8.40 -15.95
CA LEU A 51 1.79 8.16 -14.58
C LEU A 51 1.09 6.95 -13.96
N ILE A 52 1.89 6.06 -13.37
CA ILE A 52 1.45 4.96 -12.52
C ILE A 52 1.91 5.28 -11.09
N VAL A 53 0.99 5.21 -10.12
CA VAL A 53 1.26 5.52 -8.71
C VAL A 53 1.02 4.28 -7.85
N LEU A 54 2.04 3.79 -7.15
CA LEU A 54 1.99 2.53 -6.41
C LEU A 54 2.41 2.71 -4.94
N ASP A 55 2.05 1.74 -4.11
CA ASP A 55 2.61 1.56 -2.77
C ASP A 55 3.10 0.12 -2.60
N ASN A 56 4.30 -0.06 -2.05
CA ASN A 56 5.00 -1.34 -1.96
C ASN A 56 4.88 -2.00 -0.57
N GLY A 57 3.92 -1.56 0.25
CA GLY A 57 3.62 -2.18 1.54
C GLY A 57 4.40 -1.60 2.70
N ASP A 58 4.19 -2.20 3.87
CA ASP A 58 4.62 -1.73 5.19
C ASP A 58 4.14 -0.30 5.44
N LEU A 59 2.83 -0.12 5.30
CA LEU A 59 2.12 1.16 5.32
C LEU A 59 1.43 1.42 6.66
N ILE A 60 0.72 0.42 7.20
CA ILE A 60 -0.27 0.62 8.28
C ILE A 60 0.25 0.32 9.69
N GLN A 61 1.56 0.17 9.86
CA GLN A 61 2.21 -0.14 11.15
C GLN A 61 3.55 0.60 11.25
N GLY A 62 4.02 0.91 12.47
CA GLY A 62 5.42 1.32 12.70
C GLY A 62 5.56 2.49 13.68
N THR A 63 4.79 3.55 13.48
CA THR A 63 4.84 4.74 14.35
C THR A 63 3.89 4.64 15.56
N PRO A 64 4.14 5.41 16.64
CA PRO A 64 3.20 5.58 17.76
C PRO A 64 1.80 6.04 17.32
N LEU A 65 1.70 6.75 16.19
CA LEU A 65 0.43 7.13 15.58
C LEU A 65 -0.41 5.89 15.25
N MET A 66 0.17 4.89 14.57
CA MET A 66 -0.56 3.69 14.19
C MET A 66 -0.91 2.83 15.40
N SER A 67 0.01 2.70 16.37
CA SER A 67 -0.28 2.03 17.64
C SER A 67 -1.44 2.70 18.40
N HIS A 68 -1.48 4.04 18.42
CA HIS A 68 -2.56 4.79 19.06
C HIS A 68 -3.89 4.63 18.31
N TYR A 69 -3.86 4.68 16.97
CA TYR A 69 -5.04 4.44 16.13
C TYR A 69 -5.64 3.06 16.39
N VAL A 70 -4.84 2.00 16.31
CA VAL A 70 -5.33 0.63 16.51
C VAL A 70 -5.90 0.45 17.92
N LYS A 71 -5.23 0.98 18.94
CA LYS A 71 -5.66 0.82 20.34
C LYS A 71 -6.95 1.56 20.67
N ASN A 72 -7.14 2.78 20.15
CA ASN A 72 -8.20 3.68 20.64
C ASN A 72 -9.23 4.10 19.56
N HIS A 73 -8.92 3.87 18.29
CA HIS A 73 -9.64 4.46 17.16
C HIS A 73 -9.84 3.51 15.97
N ALA A 74 -9.67 2.20 16.13
CA ALA A 74 -9.83 1.22 15.04
C ALA A 74 -11.20 1.28 14.34
N ALA A 75 -12.26 1.71 15.04
CA ALA A 75 -13.58 1.92 14.45
C ALA A 75 -13.70 3.17 13.54
N LYS A 76 -12.67 4.03 13.50
CA LYS A 76 -12.59 5.19 12.59
C LYS A 76 -11.85 4.80 11.31
N PRO A 77 -12.02 5.56 10.21
CA PRO A 77 -11.25 5.34 8.99
C PRO A 77 -9.74 5.30 9.28
N ASN A 78 -9.04 4.34 8.68
CA ASN A 78 -7.60 4.18 8.80
C ASN A 78 -6.92 5.42 8.20
N PRO A 79 -6.10 6.15 8.97
CA PRO A 79 -5.54 7.43 8.52
C PRO A 79 -4.61 7.26 7.31
N MET A 80 -3.87 6.15 7.24
CA MET A 80 -2.97 5.87 6.12
C MET A 80 -3.76 5.62 4.84
N ILE A 81 -4.80 4.80 4.92
CA ILE A 81 -5.67 4.49 3.78
C ILE A 81 -6.42 5.74 3.31
N ALA A 82 -6.91 6.57 4.23
CA ALA A 82 -7.55 7.84 3.88
C ALA A 82 -6.62 8.77 3.08
N ILE A 83 -5.33 8.81 3.42
CA ILE A 83 -4.33 9.59 2.68
C ILE A 83 -4.01 8.95 1.34
N MET A 84 -3.77 7.64 1.29
CA MET A 84 -3.48 6.92 0.04
C MET A 84 -4.64 7.02 -0.96
N ASN A 85 -5.88 6.96 -0.50
CA ASN A 85 -7.07 7.21 -1.32
C ASN A 85 -7.07 8.62 -1.92
N ARG A 86 -6.65 9.65 -1.15
CA ARG A 86 -6.54 11.04 -1.64
C ARG A 86 -5.36 11.22 -2.59
N ILE A 87 -4.26 10.51 -2.35
CA ILE A 87 -3.12 10.47 -3.28
C ILE A 87 -3.61 9.87 -4.61
N GLY A 88 -4.45 8.85 -4.59
CA GLY A 88 -5.00 8.19 -5.78
C GLY A 88 -3.99 7.19 -6.34
N LEU A 89 -3.77 6.11 -5.58
CA LEU A 89 -2.95 4.98 -6.02
C LEU A 89 -3.65 4.19 -7.12
N ASP A 90 -2.85 3.56 -7.98
CA ASP A 90 -3.29 2.55 -8.94
C ASP A 90 -3.36 1.15 -8.32
N ALA A 91 -2.44 0.87 -7.39
CA ALA A 91 -2.39 -0.39 -6.65
C ALA A 91 -1.46 -0.27 -5.43
N GLY A 92 -1.70 -1.13 -4.43
CA GLY A 92 -0.79 -1.37 -3.32
C GLY A 92 -0.41 -2.84 -3.22
N VAL A 93 0.59 -3.18 -2.42
CA VAL A 93 0.98 -4.57 -2.08
C VAL A 93 1.03 -4.69 -0.56
N PRO A 94 0.51 -5.77 0.06
CA PRO A 94 0.71 -5.98 1.47
C PRO A 94 2.19 -6.34 1.72
N GLY A 95 2.86 -5.60 2.59
CA GLY A 95 4.13 -5.96 3.19
C GLY A 95 3.94 -6.88 4.40
N ASN A 96 5.02 -7.23 5.09
CA ASN A 96 4.92 -8.12 6.24
C ASN A 96 4.34 -7.43 7.48
N HIS A 97 4.47 -6.12 7.61
CA HIS A 97 3.99 -5.38 8.76
C HIS A 97 2.48 -5.09 8.71
N GLU A 98 1.83 -5.27 7.57
CA GLU A 98 0.36 -5.25 7.44
C GLU A 98 -0.33 -6.28 8.36
N PHE A 99 0.37 -7.36 8.74
CA PHE A 99 -0.19 -8.47 9.51
C PHE A 99 -0.08 -8.30 11.03
N ASN A 100 0.78 -7.38 11.51
CA ASN A 100 1.13 -7.26 12.93
C ASN A 100 -0.06 -6.96 13.85
N PHE A 101 -1.04 -6.19 13.36
CA PHE A 101 -2.22 -5.79 14.15
C PHE A 101 -3.41 -6.75 13.97
N GLY A 102 -3.17 -7.90 13.34
CA GLY A 102 -4.14 -8.94 13.13
C GLY A 102 -5.04 -8.71 11.92
N LYS A 103 -5.73 -9.79 11.52
CA LYS A 103 -6.52 -9.86 10.29
C LYS A 103 -7.58 -8.77 10.17
N THR A 104 -8.25 -8.40 11.27
CA THR A 104 -9.35 -7.41 11.23
C THR A 104 -8.86 -6.06 10.74
N ILE A 105 -7.74 -5.56 11.27
CA ILE A 105 -7.18 -4.25 10.89
C ILE A 105 -6.74 -4.25 9.42
N LEU A 106 -6.11 -5.35 8.96
CA LEU A 106 -5.72 -5.50 7.56
C LEU A 106 -6.93 -5.58 6.63
N GLN A 107 -7.95 -6.36 6.99
CA GLN A 107 -9.18 -6.47 6.20
C GLN A 107 -9.91 -5.12 6.11
N ASP A 108 -9.95 -4.38 7.21
CA ASP A 108 -10.53 -3.03 7.24
C ASP A 108 -9.73 -2.07 6.34
N ALA A 109 -8.40 -2.14 6.35
CA ALA A 109 -7.57 -1.35 5.46
C ALA A 109 -7.83 -1.67 3.98
N VAL A 110 -7.94 -2.96 3.63
CA VAL A 110 -8.30 -3.42 2.28
C VAL A 110 -9.69 -2.90 1.88
N ASN A 111 -10.69 -3.08 2.75
CA ASN A 111 -12.08 -2.67 2.49
C ASN A 111 -12.25 -1.15 2.36
N GLN A 112 -11.42 -0.37 3.04
CA GLN A 112 -11.44 1.10 2.99
C GLN A 112 -10.65 1.68 1.81
N SER A 113 -9.90 0.85 1.07
CA SER A 113 -9.04 1.30 -0.03
C SER A 113 -9.84 1.50 -1.32
N ASN A 114 -9.58 2.60 -2.03
CA ASN A 114 -10.13 2.88 -3.37
C ASN A 114 -9.26 2.29 -4.49
N TYR A 115 -8.27 1.49 -4.13
CA TYR A 115 -7.30 0.86 -5.01
C TYR A 115 -7.17 -0.63 -4.63
N PRO A 116 -6.81 -1.51 -5.58
CA PRO A 116 -6.61 -2.92 -5.31
C PRO A 116 -5.29 -3.16 -4.54
N TRP A 117 -5.35 -4.05 -3.56
CA TRP A 117 -4.17 -4.67 -2.95
C TRP A 117 -3.78 -5.90 -3.76
N LEU A 118 -2.68 -5.82 -4.49
CA LEU A 118 -2.20 -6.89 -5.36
C LEU A 118 -1.46 -7.94 -4.53
N SER A 119 -1.79 -9.21 -4.76
CA SER A 119 -1.09 -10.31 -4.13
C SER A 119 -1.15 -11.57 -5.00
N ALA A 120 -0.04 -11.93 -5.62
CA ALA A 120 0.05 -13.13 -6.45
C ALA A 120 0.39 -14.40 -5.66
N ASN A 121 0.92 -14.25 -4.44
CA ASN A 121 1.53 -15.34 -3.70
C ASN A 121 1.03 -15.52 -2.26
N ILE A 122 0.02 -14.75 -1.82
CA ILE A 122 -0.73 -15.04 -0.60
C ILE A 122 -2.08 -15.63 -1.02
N LEU A 123 -2.23 -16.94 -0.81
CA LEU A 123 -3.35 -17.70 -1.35
C LEU A 123 -4.28 -18.17 -0.24
N ASP A 124 -5.59 -18.09 -0.45
CA ASP A 124 -6.56 -18.74 0.43
C ASP A 124 -6.31 -20.25 0.46
N LYS A 125 -6.20 -20.83 1.66
CA LYS A 125 -5.90 -22.26 1.81
C LYS A 125 -6.99 -23.19 1.26
N LYS A 126 -8.24 -22.72 1.20
CA LYS A 126 -9.38 -23.52 0.74
C LYS A 126 -9.55 -23.44 -0.76
N THR A 127 -9.44 -22.24 -1.34
CA THR A 127 -9.71 -22.03 -2.76
C THR A 127 -8.45 -22.08 -3.62
N GLY A 128 -7.29 -21.75 -3.05
CA GLY A 128 -6.04 -21.58 -3.80
C GLY A 128 -5.94 -20.26 -4.56
N GLU A 129 -6.94 -19.38 -4.44
CA GLU A 129 -6.99 -18.07 -5.10
C GLU A 129 -6.30 -16.99 -4.26
N PRO A 130 -5.85 -15.88 -4.87
CA PRO A 130 -5.36 -14.70 -4.16
C PRO A 130 -6.28 -14.24 -3.02
N TYR A 131 -5.73 -14.07 -1.81
CA TYR A 131 -6.53 -13.88 -0.60
C TYR A 131 -7.02 -12.44 -0.39
N PHE A 132 -6.20 -11.42 -0.70
CA PHE A 132 -6.53 -10.00 -0.41
C PHE A 132 -7.13 -9.25 -1.60
N GLY A 133 -6.69 -9.57 -2.81
CA GLY A 133 -7.09 -8.89 -4.03
C GLY A 133 -6.51 -9.63 -5.23
N PRO A 134 -6.64 -9.08 -6.45
CA PRO A 134 -6.20 -9.77 -7.64
C PRO A 134 -4.68 -9.96 -7.64
N SER A 135 -4.19 -11.02 -8.31
CA SER A 135 -2.75 -11.24 -8.49
C SER A 135 -2.09 -10.14 -9.30
N TYR A 136 -2.82 -9.58 -10.28
CA TYR A 136 -2.37 -8.47 -11.10
C TYR A 136 -3.53 -7.58 -11.57
N ILE A 137 -3.21 -6.39 -12.07
CA ILE A 137 -4.11 -5.53 -12.85
C ILE A 137 -3.47 -5.19 -14.20
N ILE A 138 -4.31 -4.80 -15.16
CA ILE A 138 -3.87 -4.22 -16.44
C ILE A 138 -4.29 -2.76 -16.50
N LYS A 139 -3.33 -1.84 -16.45
CA LYS A 139 -3.57 -0.41 -16.66
C LYS A 139 -3.40 -0.07 -18.14
N THR A 140 -4.47 0.42 -18.77
CA THR A 140 -4.43 0.90 -20.16
C THR A 140 -4.17 2.40 -20.15
N LEU A 141 -3.07 2.82 -20.78
CA LEU A 141 -2.70 4.23 -20.94
C LEU A 141 -3.57 4.89 -22.02
N SER A 142 -3.63 6.23 -22.04
CA SER A 142 -4.44 7.00 -22.98
C SER A 142 -4.08 6.77 -24.45
N ASN A 143 -2.85 6.36 -24.74
CA ASN A 143 -2.39 5.97 -26.07
C ASN A 143 -2.60 4.47 -26.40
N GLY A 144 -3.32 3.73 -25.55
CA GLY A 144 -3.67 2.33 -25.75
C GLY A 144 -2.64 1.31 -25.28
N ILE A 145 -1.45 1.74 -24.82
CA ILE A 145 -0.46 0.82 -24.24
C ILE A 145 -1.01 0.19 -22.96
N LYS A 146 -0.87 -1.14 -22.83
CA LYS A 146 -1.30 -1.90 -21.65
C LYS A 146 -0.10 -2.26 -20.78
N VAL A 147 -0.17 -1.93 -19.50
CA VAL A 147 0.84 -2.24 -18.49
C VAL A 147 0.27 -3.23 -17.48
N ALA A 148 0.87 -4.41 -17.38
CA ALA A 148 0.53 -5.38 -16.34
C ALA A 148 1.30 -5.05 -15.05
N ILE A 149 0.62 -5.07 -13.91
CA ILE A 149 1.18 -4.78 -12.60
C ILE A 149 0.79 -5.91 -11.65
N THR A 150 1.76 -6.56 -11.01
CA THR A 150 1.58 -7.68 -10.09
C THR A 150 2.24 -7.36 -8.75
N GLY A 151 1.69 -7.90 -7.66
CA GLY A 151 2.24 -7.74 -6.31
C GLY A 151 2.73 -9.08 -5.75
N VAL A 152 3.84 -9.07 -5.02
CA VAL A 152 4.33 -10.24 -4.27
C VAL A 152 4.80 -9.81 -2.89
N THR A 153 4.51 -10.64 -1.89
CA THR A 153 4.90 -10.40 -0.50
C THR A 153 5.92 -11.46 -0.08
N THR A 154 6.83 -11.12 0.82
CA THR A 154 7.77 -12.12 1.34
C THR A 154 7.04 -13.34 1.93
N HIS A 155 7.47 -14.54 1.53
CA HIS A 155 6.92 -15.81 2.03
C HIS A 155 7.31 -16.10 3.49
N TYR A 156 8.13 -15.23 4.09
CA TYR A 156 8.73 -15.45 5.40
C TYR A 156 7.84 -14.96 6.56
N ILE A 157 6.70 -14.31 6.29
CA ILE A 157 5.74 -13.84 7.30
C ILE A 157 5.38 -14.91 8.35
N PRO A 158 5.16 -16.21 8.00
CA PRO A 158 4.85 -17.24 8.99
C PRO A 158 5.93 -17.48 10.05
N ASN A 159 7.16 -17.00 9.85
CA ASN A 159 8.24 -17.07 10.84
C ASN A 159 8.29 -15.84 11.76
N TRP A 160 7.58 -14.76 11.43
CA TRP A 160 7.56 -13.51 12.20
C TRP A 160 6.23 -13.29 12.93
N GLU A 161 5.13 -13.70 12.31
CA GLU A 161 3.78 -13.45 12.82
C GLU A 161 3.21 -14.63 13.61
N ALA A 162 2.27 -14.30 14.49
CA ALA A 162 1.54 -15.31 15.24
C ALA A 162 0.73 -16.21 14.28
N PRO A 163 0.68 -17.55 14.49
CA PRO A 163 0.02 -18.47 13.58
C PRO A 163 -1.45 -18.12 13.27
N GLU A 164 -2.15 -17.53 14.23
CA GLU A 164 -3.53 -17.06 14.08
C GLU A 164 -3.70 -15.99 13.00
N HIS A 165 -2.70 -15.16 12.74
CA HIS A 165 -2.73 -14.13 11.69
C HIS A 165 -2.64 -14.74 10.28
N ASN A 166 -2.15 -15.99 10.19
CA ASN A 166 -1.84 -16.70 8.95
C ASN A 166 -2.69 -17.97 8.78
N ALA A 167 -3.71 -18.15 9.62
CA ALA A 167 -4.48 -19.39 9.68
C ALA A 167 -5.19 -19.71 8.35
N LEU A 168 -5.62 -18.68 7.61
CA LEU A 168 -6.50 -18.81 6.45
C LEU A 168 -5.78 -18.76 5.10
N TRP A 169 -4.52 -18.32 5.07
CA TRP A 169 -3.74 -18.18 3.85
C TRP A 169 -2.41 -18.92 3.94
N ARG A 170 -1.83 -19.23 2.78
CA ARG A 170 -0.52 -19.88 2.62
C ARG A 170 0.34 -19.11 1.62
#